data_AF-A0A1Y4MMC7-F1
#
_entry.id   AF-A0A1Y4MMC7-F1
#
_cell.length_a   1.000
_cell.length_b   1.000
_cell.length_c   1.000
_cell.angle_alpha   90.00
_cell.angle_beta   90.00
_cell.angle_gamma   90.00
#
_symmetry.space_group_name_H-M   'P 1'
#
loop_
_entity.id
_entity.type
_entity.pdbx_description
1 polymer ?
#
loop_
_entity_poly.entity_id
_entity_poly.type
_entity_poly.pdbx_seq_one_letter_code
_entity_poly.pdbx_strand_id
1 'polypeptide(L)' 'MAHSKNYTKVKGFYSRKLWDEDRVRDAVVKNWITKEEFKEITDKNYE' A
#
# COMPACT_ATOMS: atom_id res chain seq x y z
N MET A 1 -6.55 14.00 -4.37
CA MET A 1 -7.01 12.69 -3.85
C MET A 1 -6.62 12.64 -2.39
N ALA A 2 -7.57 12.40 -1.48
CA ALA A 2 -7.24 12.27 -0.06
C ALA A 2 -6.74 10.84 0.17
N HIS A 3 -5.46 10.70 0.51
CA HIS A 3 -4.90 9.39 0.85
C HIS A 3 -5.56 8.83 2.12
N SER A 4 -5.66 7.51 2.19
CA SER A 4 -6.09 6.77 3.37
C SER A 4 -5.20 7.11 4.55
N LYS A 5 -5.76 7.08 5.76
CA LYS A 5 -5.04 7.35 7.02
C LYS A 5 -3.75 6.52 7.17
N ASN A 6 -3.70 5.32 6.59
CA ASN A 6 -2.56 4.43 6.68
C ASN A 6 -1.60 4.47 5.47
N TYR A 7 -1.88 5.26 4.43
CA TYR A 7 -1.06 5.34 3.22
C TYR A 7 0.41 5.61 3.53
N THR A 8 0.69 6.71 4.25
CA THR A 8 2.06 7.10 4.61
C THR A 8 2.77 6.01 5.40
N LYS A 9 2.02 5.28 6.23
CA LYS A 9 2.55 4.18 7.04
C LYS A 9 2.95 3.00 6.17
N VAL A 10 2.06 2.55 5.29
CA VAL A 10 2.30 1.43 4.37
C VAL A 10 3.40 1.78 3.37
N LYS A 11 3.37 2.98 2.79
CA LYS A 11 4.42 3.52 1.93
C LYS A 11 5.77 3.51 2.64
N GLY A 12 5.84 4.02 3.87
CA GLY A 12 7.07 4.02 4.67
C GLY A 12 7.60 2.62 4.96
N PHE A 13 6.73 1.65 5.23
CA PHE A 13 7.15 0.25 5.41
C PHE A 13 7.69 -0.37 4.12
N TYR A 14 7.02 -0.15 2.99
CA TYR A 14 7.44 -0.65 1.68
C TYR A 14 8.76 0.00 1.23
N SER A 15 8.88 1.33 1.30
CA SER A 15 10.11 2.05 0.95
C SER A 15 11.31 1.65 1.81
N ARG A 16 11.07 1.25 3.07
CA ARG A 16 12.10 0.73 3.98
C ARG A 16 12.39 -0.77 3.78
N LYS A 17 11.76 -1.43 2.81
CA LYS A 17 11.83 -2.89 2.57
C LYS A 17 11.50 -3.72 3.81
N LEU A 18 10.66 -3.17 4.71
CA LEU A 18 10.16 -3.91 5.88
C LEU A 18 8.95 -4.76 5.52
N TRP A 19 8.23 -4.36 4.47
CA TRP A 19 7.04 -5.01 3.95
C TRP A 19 7.28 -5.33 2.48
N ASP A 20 7.00 -6.58 2.11
CA ASP A 20 6.93 -7.01 0.72
C ASP A 20 5.57 -6.63 0.09
N GLU A 21 5.50 -6.76 -1.23
CA GLU A 21 4.29 -6.44 -2.00
C GLU A 21 3.05 -7.17 -1.49
N ASP A 22 3.16 -8.45 -1.14
CA ASP A 22 2.05 -9.25 -0.59
C ASP A 22 1.48 -8.61 0.68
N ARG A 23 2.33 -7.99 1.49
CA ARG A 23 1.92 -7.31 2.73
C ARG A 23 1.24 -5.98 2.44
N VAL A 24 1.64 -5.29 1.38
CA VAL A 24 0.93 -4.09 0.88
C VAL A 24 -0.42 -4.49 0.28
N ARG A 25 -0.51 -5.65 -0.39
CA ARG A 25 -1.74 -6.23 -0.93
C ARG A 25 -2.72 -6.58 0.19
N ASP A 26 -2.24 -7.20 1.27
CA ASP A 26 -3.02 -7.44 2.48
C ASP A 26 -3.56 -6.15 3.12
N ALA A 27 -2.81 -5.05 3.02
CA ALA A 27 -3.28 -3.75 3.50
C ALA A 27 -4.50 -3.25 2.70
N VAL A 28 -4.59 -3.58 1.42
CA VAL A 28 -5.80 -3.32 0.61
C VAL A 28 -6.95 -4.21 1.06
N VAL A 29 -6.70 -5.51 1.27
CA VAL A 29 -7.73 -6.46 1.75
C VAL A 29 -8.28 -6.05 3.12
N LYS A 30 -7.41 -5.56 4.02
CA LYS A 30 -7.79 -5.03 5.34
C LYS A 30 -8.39 -3.63 5.28
N ASN A 31 -8.57 -3.06 4.09
CA ASN A 31 -9.14 -1.74 3.87
C ASN A 31 -8.33 -0.61 4.54
N TRP A 32 -7.01 -0.79 4.68
CA TRP A 32 -6.08 0.23 5.19
C TRP A 32 -5.69 1.24 4.13
N ILE A 33 -5.58 0.77 2.89
CA ILE A 33 -5.30 1.55 1.69
C ILE A 33 -6.20 1.07 0.55
N THR A 34 -6.31 1.87 -0.51
CA THR A 34 -7.06 1.48 -1.71
C THR A 34 -6.17 0.76 -2.72
N LYS A 35 -6.79 0.13 -3.74
CA LYS A 35 -6.07 -0.48 -4.87
C LYS A 35 -5.23 0.55 -5.65
N GLU A 36 -5.71 1.78 -5.73
CA GLU A 36 -5.00 2.90 -6.35
C GLU A 36 -3.74 3.25 -5.57
N GLU A 37 -3.85 3.31 -4.23
CA GLU A 37 -2.73 3.55 -3.35
C GLU A 37 -1.71 2.41 -3.35
N PHE A 38 -2.15 1.16 -3.46
CA PHE A 38 -1.24 0.04 -3.66
C PHE A 38 -0.40 0.23 -4.92
N LYS A 39 -1.04 0.66 -6.01
CA LYS A 39 -0.34 0.95 -7.26
C LYS A 39 0.64 2.11 -7.11
N GLU A 40 0.28 3.17 -6.41
CA GLU A 40 1.22 4.27 -6.13
C GLU A 40 2.40 3.88 -5.22
N ILE A 41 2.21 2.92 -4.32
CA ILE A 41 3.27 2.48 -3.40
C ILE A 41 4.21 1.50 -4.09
N THR A 42 3.67 0.57 -4.86
CA THR A 42 4.40 -0.58 -5.41
C THR A 42 4.77 -0.41 -6.89
N ASP A 43 4.23 0.60 -7.56
CA ASP A 43 4.24 0.77 -9.02
C ASP A 43 3.69 -0.44 -9.80
N LYS A 44 2.88 -1.27 -9.15
CA LYS A 44 2.28 -2.48 -9.72
C LYS A 44 0.76 -2.41 -9.68
N ASN A 45 0.13 -3.04 -10.68
CA ASN A 45 -1.33 -3.15 -10.67
C ASN A 45 -1.77 -4.15 -9.59
N TYR A 46 -2.84 -3.79 -8.88
CA TYR A 46 -3.54 -4.71 -8.00
C TYR A 46 -4.45 -5.61 -8.86
N GLU A 47 -3.92 -6.74 -9.33
CA GLU A 47 -4.68 -7.83 -9.97
C GLU A 47 -5.20 -8.84 -8.94
#